data_AF-A0A2W7HZT8-F1
#
_entry.id   AF-A0A2W7HZT8-F1
#
_cell.length_a   1.000
_cell.length_b   1.000
_cell.length_c   1.000
_cell.angle_alpha   90.00
_cell.angle_beta   90.00
_cell.angle_gamma   90.00
#
_symmetry.space_group_name_H-M   'P 1'
#
loop_
_entity.id
_entity.type
_entity.pdbx_description
1 polymer ?
#
loop_
_entity_poly.entity_id
_entity_poly.type
_entity_poly.pdbx_seq_one_letter_code
_entity_poly.pdbx_strand_id
1 'polypeptide(L)'
;MLKGLAITPPVLGRISIGKVVEKNGKRLPEKDDQFTITSQVQGKDGWLLHPLDDELRQGKEEKLRSIPVRLLFNEPELNFRADYTLFDRQSGRPVCVGNGETCKRVTQDGMQSLPCPSPDACPLAKGGTCRPYGRLNVLIGDDDPLGSFVFRTTGFNSIRTLAARLHYFQAISGNRLACLPLELRLRGKSTRQSYGTPIFYVDLTVRGGMDMAAALLTANELDAQRQAAGFDQIALDEAAQRGIGNGAFEDSEEDVSAIVEEFYPTEENTAPIPQTSQHRSKTSLAEKLEHQAQRHNPPLDNHSGSSHEITQA
;
A
#
# COMPACT_ATOMS: atom_id res chain seq x y z
N MET A 1 -23.91 -5.66 -21.78
CA MET A 1 -23.31 -5.13 -20.54
C MET A 1 -24.11 -3.93 -20.08
N LEU A 2 -24.37 -3.81 -18.77
CA LEU A 2 -24.99 -2.61 -18.19
C LEU A 2 -24.04 -1.43 -18.40
N LYS A 3 -24.46 -0.41 -19.14
CA LYS A 3 -23.63 0.79 -19.34
C LYS A 3 -23.42 1.49 -18.00
N GLY A 4 -22.18 1.88 -17.71
CA GLY A 4 -21.84 2.62 -16.49
C GLY A 4 -21.45 1.74 -15.30
N LEU A 5 -21.46 0.41 -15.42
CA LEU A 5 -21.03 -0.51 -14.35
C LEU A 5 -19.58 -0.96 -14.59
N ALA A 6 -18.66 -0.52 -13.74
CA ALA A 6 -17.28 -1.01 -13.79
C ALA A 6 -17.27 -2.50 -13.42
N ILE A 7 -16.63 -3.32 -14.24
CA ILE A 7 -16.39 -4.73 -13.94
C ILE A 7 -14.98 -4.85 -13.40
N THR A 8 -14.89 -5.06 -12.08
CA THR A 8 -13.63 -5.31 -11.36
C THR A 8 -13.50 -6.80 -11.04
N PRO A 9 -12.29 -7.29 -10.73
CA PRO A 9 -12.11 -8.63 -10.18
C PRO A 9 -13.05 -8.87 -8.98
N PRO A 10 -13.65 -10.07 -8.86
CA PRO A 10 -14.39 -10.44 -7.66
C PRO A 10 -13.49 -10.28 -6.43
N VAL A 11 -13.92 -9.45 -5.49
CA VAL A 11 -13.23 -9.33 -4.20
C VAL A 11 -13.69 -10.51 -3.34
N LEU A 12 -12.76 -11.13 -2.60
CA LEU A 12 -12.99 -12.20 -1.62
C LEU A 12 -12.81 -11.69 -0.19
N GLY A 13 -11.90 -10.74 -0.03
CA GLY A 13 -11.54 -10.15 1.25
C GLY A 13 -10.75 -8.87 1.09
N ARG A 14 -10.33 -8.33 2.22
CA ARG A 14 -9.67 -7.02 2.32
C ARG A 14 -8.36 -7.17 3.06
N ILE A 15 -7.38 -6.37 2.68
CA ILE A 15 -6.12 -6.22 3.39
C ILE A 15 -6.10 -4.80 3.94
N SER A 16 -5.80 -4.63 5.22
CA SER A 16 -5.60 -3.32 5.85
C SER A 16 -4.27 -3.26 6.60
N ILE A 17 -3.79 -2.03 6.84
CA ILE A 17 -2.62 -1.73 7.69
C ILE A 17 -3.00 -0.71 8.77
N GLY A 18 -4.19 -0.87 9.32
CA GLY A 18 -4.83 0.07 10.22
C GLY A 18 -6.11 -0.51 10.79
N LYS A 19 -6.51 0.04 11.94
CA LYS A 19 -7.73 -0.32 12.67
C LYS A 19 -8.48 0.93 13.09
N VAL A 20 -9.77 0.77 13.32
CA VAL A 20 -10.57 1.84 13.91
C VAL A 20 -10.52 1.70 15.43
N VAL A 21 -10.06 2.73 16.12
CA VAL A 21 -10.00 2.78 17.58
C VAL A 21 -11.01 3.78 18.11
N GLU A 22 -11.64 3.48 19.24
CA GLU A 22 -12.49 4.44 19.92
C GLU A 22 -11.65 5.24 20.93
N LYS A 23 -11.58 6.55 20.75
CA LYS A 23 -10.93 7.49 21.67
C LYS A 23 -11.93 8.58 22.02
N ASN A 24 -12.24 8.74 23.31
CA ASN A 24 -13.19 9.74 23.82
C ASN A 24 -14.59 9.67 23.17
N GLY A 25 -15.13 8.46 22.97
CA GLY A 25 -16.44 8.25 22.35
C GLY A 25 -16.48 8.54 20.84
N LYS A 26 -15.33 8.70 20.19
CA LYS A 26 -15.19 8.89 18.74
C LYS A 26 -14.37 7.76 18.14
N ARG A 27 -14.85 7.20 17.03
CA ARG A 27 -14.12 6.23 16.21
C ARG A 27 -13.11 6.97 15.32
N LEU A 28 -11.83 6.63 15.45
CA LEU A 28 -10.74 7.24 14.71
C LEU A 28 -9.90 6.16 14.01
N PRO A 29 -9.48 6.37 12.76
CA PRO A 29 -8.54 5.49 12.10
C PRO A 29 -7.16 5.61 12.77
N GLU A 30 -6.59 4.47 13.14
CA GLU A 30 -5.23 4.36 13.66
C GLU A 30 -4.42 3.47 12.72
N LYS A 31 -3.26 3.98 12.29
CA LYS A 31 -2.31 3.18 11.50
C LYS A 31 -1.74 2.08 12.39
N ASP A 32 -1.80 0.86 11.89
CA ASP A 32 -1.23 -0.29 12.58
C ASP A 32 0.13 -0.62 11.98
N ASP A 33 0.92 -1.40 12.70
CA ASP A 33 2.21 -1.88 12.23
C ASP A 33 2.11 -3.32 11.70
N GLN A 34 0.92 -3.85 11.49
CA GLN A 34 0.72 -5.18 10.91
C GLN A 34 -0.36 -5.14 9.82
N PHE A 35 -0.35 -6.15 8.97
CA PHE A 35 -1.48 -6.43 8.11
C PHE A 35 -2.63 -7.04 8.91
N THR A 36 -3.84 -6.84 8.41
CA THR A 36 -5.03 -7.60 8.79
C THR A 36 -5.77 -8.01 7.53
N ILE A 37 -6.15 -9.28 7.44
CA ILE A 37 -6.94 -9.84 6.35
C ILE A 37 -8.36 -10.12 6.85
N THR A 38 -9.34 -9.51 6.21
CA THR A 38 -10.75 -9.67 6.59
C THR A 38 -11.57 -10.16 5.41
N SER A 39 -12.68 -10.82 5.72
CA SER A 39 -13.72 -11.16 4.75
C SER A 39 -14.49 -9.91 4.31
N GLN A 40 -15.44 -10.08 3.39
CA GLN A 40 -16.40 -9.03 3.04
C GLN A 40 -17.64 -8.98 3.94
N VAL A 41 -17.62 -9.70 5.07
CA VAL A 41 -18.72 -9.68 6.04
C VAL A 41 -18.40 -8.66 7.13
N GLN A 42 -19.27 -7.65 7.24
CA GLN A 42 -19.20 -6.67 8.33
C GLN A 42 -20.18 -7.07 9.44
N GLY A 43 -19.65 -7.33 10.64
CA GLY A 43 -20.42 -7.53 11.86
C GLY A 43 -20.55 -6.24 12.67
N LYS A 44 -21.12 -6.35 13.87
CA LYS A 44 -21.28 -5.21 14.80
C LYS A 44 -19.94 -4.61 15.23
N ASP A 45 -18.91 -5.44 15.39
CA ASP A 45 -17.59 -5.05 15.89
C ASP A 45 -16.59 -4.73 14.77
N GLY A 46 -17.03 -4.74 13.51
CA GLY A 46 -16.20 -4.47 12.34
C GLY A 46 -16.16 -5.63 11.34
N TRP A 47 -15.15 -5.65 10.49
CA TRP A 47 -14.96 -6.68 9.48
C TRP A 47 -14.55 -8.00 10.12
N LEU A 48 -15.23 -9.10 9.75
CA LEU A 48 -14.89 -10.44 10.23
C LEU A 48 -13.54 -10.87 9.65
N LEU A 49 -12.63 -11.36 10.50
CA LEU A 49 -11.32 -11.87 10.09
C LEU A 49 -11.45 -13.01 9.06
N HIS A 50 -10.59 -12.99 8.05
CA HIS A 50 -10.48 -14.08 7.09
C HIS A 50 -9.60 -15.20 7.68
N PRO A 51 -9.86 -16.50 7.42
CA PRO A 51 -9.01 -17.60 7.90
C PRO A 51 -7.52 -17.41 7.59
N LEU A 52 -7.20 -16.88 6.40
CA LEU A 52 -5.85 -16.52 5.97
C LEU A 52 -5.12 -15.54 6.91
N ASP A 53 -5.83 -14.73 7.71
CA ASP A 53 -5.17 -13.84 8.68
C ASP A 53 -4.43 -14.65 9.75
N ASP A 54 -5.04 -15.73 10.23
CA ASP A 54 -4.42 -16.63 11.20
C ASP A 54 -3.38 -17.55 10.54
N GLU A 55 -3.69 -18.10 9.35
CA GLU A 55 -2.81 -19.05 8.66
C GLU A 55 -1.47 -18.44 8.23
N LEU A 56 -1.46 -17.16 7.85
CA LEU A 56 -0.24 -16.47 7.42
C LEU A 56 0.62 -15.96 8.58
N ARG A 57 0.12 -16.00 9.82
CA ARG A 57 0.91 -15.64 11.00
C ARG A 57 1.80 -16.81 11.39
N GLN A 58 3.08 -16.52 11.63
CA GLN A 58 4.08 -17.51 12.11
C GLN A 58 3.92 -17.86 13.61
N GLY A 59 2.77 -17.49 14.20
CA GLY A 59 2.36 -17.77 15.57
C GLY A 59 1.14 -16.91 15.94
N LYS A 60 0.28 -17.37 16.86
CA LYS A 60 -0.97 -16.68 17.22
C LYS A 60 -0.79 -15.23 17.70
N GLU A 61 0.38 -14.90 18.25
CA GLU A 61 0.70 -13.54 18.72
C GLU A 61 1.65 -12.78 17.79
N GLU A 62 2.05 -13.37 16.67
CA GLU A 62 2.99 -12.74 15.77
C GLU A 62 2.30 -11.76 14.81
N LYS A 63 2.94 -10.62 14.61
CA LYS A 63 2.45 -9.58 13.70
C LYS A 63 2.63 -10.03 12.26
N LEU A 64 1.54 -10.02 11.49
CA LEU A 64 1.60 -10.28 10.05
C LEU A 64 2.30 -9.10 9.34
N ARG A 65 3.57 -9.28 8.97
CA ARG A 65 4.40 -8.23 8.31
C ARG A 65 4.57 -8.44 6.81
N SER A 66 4.22 -9.62 6.31
CA SER A 66 4.35 -10.02 4.91
C SER A 66 3.20 -10.89 4.48
N ILE A 67 2.67 -10.68 3.27
CA ILE A 67 1.62 -11.51 2.68
C ILE A 67 2.14 -11.98 1.31
N PRO A 68 2.35 -13.28 1.09
CA PRO A 68 2.62 -13.82 -0.24
C PRO A 68 1.45 -13.52 -1.16
N VAL A 69 1.73 -12.89 -2.30
CA VAL A 69 0.69 -12.49 -3.26
C VAL A 69 1.05 -12.87 -4.69
N ARG A 70 0.02 -12.98 -5.53
CA ARG A 70 0.15 -12.97 -6.99
C ARG A 70 -0.72 -11.85 -7.56
N LEU A 71 -0.50 -11.55 -8.83
CA LEU A 71 -1.27 -10.55 -9.57
C LEU A 71 -2.13 -11.25 -10.63
N LEU A 72 -3.31 -10.71 -10.91
CA LEU A 72 -4.22 -11.30 -11.90
C LEU A 72 -3.77 -10.93 -13.31
N PHE A 73 -3.27 -9.71 -13.48
CA PHE A 73 -3.01 -9.12 -14.79
C PHE A 73 -1.53 -8.82 -15.00
N ASN A 74 -1.09 -8.82 -16.26
CA ASN A 74 0.24 -8.36 -16.59
C ASN A 74 0.34 -6.83 -16.58
N GLU A 75 -0.77 -6.14 -16.89
CA GLU A 75 -0.83 -4.68 -16.85
C GLU A 75 -0.92 -4.14 -15.40
N PRO A 76 0.02 -3.28 -14.97
CA PRO A 76 0.07 -2.72 -13.62
C PRO A 76 -1.24 -2.04 -13.18
N GLU A 77 -1.83 -1.24 -14.06
CA GLU A 77 -3.02 -0.42 -13.82
C GLU A 77 -4.29 -1.25 -13.65
N LEU A 78 -4.33 -2.48 -14.18
CA LEU A 78 -5.44 -3.40 -13.93
C LEU A 78 -5.38 -3.99 -12.52
N ASN A 79 -4.17 -4.11 -11.95
CA ASN A 79 -3.97 -4.57 -10.57
C ASN A 79 -4.05 -3.43 -9.55
N PHE A 80 -3.43 -2.28 -9.84
CA PHE A 80 -3.34 -1.13 -8.94
C PHE A 80 -3.79 0.15 -9.60
N ARG A 81 -4.93 0.68 -9.14
CA ARG A 81 -5.48 1.95 -9.63
C ARG A 81 -5.28 3.01 -8.58
N ALA A 82 -4.75 4.15 -8.98
CA ALA A 82 -4.45 5.26 -8.07
C ALA A 82 -4.90 6.58 -8.69
N ASP A 83 -5.98 7.13 -8.16
CA ASP A 83 -6.60 8.35 -8.67
C ASP A 83 -6.76 9.38 -7.55
N TYR A 84 -6.84 10.66 -7.91
CA TYR A 84 -7.37 11.68 -7.02
C TYR A 84 -8.87 11.54 -6.90
N THR A 85 -9.33 11.21 -5.70
CA THR A 85 -10.75 10.97 -5.43
C THR A 85 -11.28 11.95 -4.39
N LEU A 86 -12.44 12.53 -4.69
CA LEU A 86 -13.26 13.31 -3.77
C LEU A 86 -14.52 12.50 -3.47
N PHE A 87 -14.73 12.17 -2.21
CA PHE A 87 -15.93 11.48 -1.75
C PHE A 87 -16.98 12.49 -1.25
N ASP A 88 -18.24 12.08 -1.27
CA ASP A 88 -19.29 12.80 -0.58
C ASP A 88 -19.24 12.44 0.91
N ARG A 89 -19.34 13.45 1.78
CA ARG A 89 -19.17 13.24 3.23
C ARG A 89 -20.33 12.45 3.85
N GLN A 90 -21.53 12.54 3.27
CA GLN A 90 -22.72 11.89 3.83
C GLN A 90 -22.86 10.45 3.33
N SER A 91 -22.69 10.25 2.03
CA SER A 91 -22.92 8.98 1.36
C SER A 91 -21.66 8.16 1.12
N GLY A 92 -20.47 8.71 1.34
CA GLY A 92 -19.18 8.06 1.05
C GLY A 92 -18.97 7.69 -0.42
N ARG A 93 -19.85 8.14 -1.32
CA ARG A 93 -19.75 7.86 -2.75
C ARG A 93 -18.77 8.80 -3.42
N PRO A 94 -18.00 8.35 -4.42
CA PRO A 94 -17.15 9.24 -5.19
C PRO A 94 -17.99 10.28 -5.95
N VAL A 95 -17.65 11.55 -5.78
CA VAL A 95 -18.24 12.69 -6.49
C VAL A 95 -17.34 13.10 -7.65
N CYS A 96 -16.04 12.90 -7.51
CA CYS A 96 -15.06 13.22 -8.54
C CYS A 96 -13.88 12.25 -8.44
N VAL A 97 -13.51 11.63 -9.57
CA VAL A 97 -12.31 10.79 -9.71
C VAL A 97 -11.49 11.34 -10.88
N GLY A 98 -10.21 11.61 -10.68
CA GLY A 98 -9.36 12.17 -11.72
C GLY A 98 -7.88 11.88 -11.55
N ASN A 99 -7.11 12.12 -12.60
CA ASN A 99 -5.69 11.78 -12.68
C ASN A 99 -4.77 13.01 -12.55
N GLY A 100 -5.31 14.19 -12.23
CA GLY A 100 -4.55 15.44 -12.18
C GLY A 100 -4.42 16.15 -13.53
N GLU A 101 -5.08 15.64 -14.57
CA GLU A 101 -5.27 16.31 -15.87
C GLU A 101 -6.75 16.38 -16.25
N THR A 102 -7.46 15.25 -16.13
CA THR A 102 -8.91 15.12 -16.36
C THR A 102 -9.59 14.40 -15.20
N CYS A 103 -10.90 14.61 -15.06
CA CYS A 103 -11.71 13.91 -14.07
C CYS A 103 -13.09 13.55 -14.60
N LYS A 104 -13.67 12.48 -14.05
CA LYS A 104 -15.09 12.16 -14.11
C LYS A 104 -15.77 12.70 -12.86
N ARG A 105 -16.76 13.57 -13.03
CA ARG A 105 -17.44 14.26 -11.94
C ARG A 105 -18.96 14.12 -12.03
N VAL A 106 -19.60 13.89 -10.89
CA VAL A 106 -21.05 13.98 -10.73
C VAL A 106 -21.43 15.45 -10.62
N THR A 107 -22.29 15.90 -11.53
CA THR A 107 -22.85 17.26 -11.56
C THR A 107 -24.38 17.18 -11.57
N GLN A 108 -25.06 18.33 -11.52
CA GLN A 108 -26.52 18.38 -11.63
C GLN A 108 -27.01 17.84 -12.99
N ASP A 109 -26.21 17.98 -14.04
CA ASP A 109 -26.48 17.48 -15.40
C ASP A 109 -26.04 16.01 -15.58
N GLY A 110 -25.72 15.32 -14.49
CA GLY A 110 -25.19 13.97 -14.49
C GLY A 110 -23.66 13.94 -14.57
N MET A 111 -23.14 12.85 -15.12
CA MET A 111 -21.70 12.57 -15.10
C MET A 111 -20.97 13.25 -16.26
N GLN A 112 -19.96 14.06 -15.93
CA GLN A 112 -19.22 14.86 -16.90
C GLN A 112 -17.71 14.60 -16.85
N SER A 113 -17.07 14.72 -18.02
CA SER A 113 -15.61 14.79 -18.14
C SER A 113 -15.16 16.25 -18.07
N LEU A 114 -14.32 16.59 -17.10
CA LEU A 114 -13.86 17.96 -16.85
C LEU A 114 -12.34 18.00 -16.66
N PRO A 115 -11.69 19.16 -16.90
CA PRO A 115 -10.29 19.36 -16.50
C PRO A 115 -10.10 19.16 -14.99
N CYS A 116 -8.99 18.51 -14.60
CA CYS A 116 -8.60 18.28 -13.23
C CYS A 116 -7.26 18.99 -12.99
N PRO A 117 -7.20 20.16 -12.33
CA PRO A 117 -5.94 20.89 -12.16
C PRO A 117 -5.08 20.35 -11.00
N SER A 118 -5.19 19.05 -10.67
CA SER A 118 -4.71 18.40 -9.43
C SER A 118 -5.32 18.98 -8.13
N PRO A 119 -5.21 18.28 -6.97
CA PRO A 119 -5.79 18.77 -5.72
C PRO A 119 -5.30 20.16 -5.29
N ASP A 120 -4.05 20.51 -5.57
CA ASP A 120 -3.45 21.77 -5.09
C ASP A 120 -4.11 23.02 -5.70
N ALA A 121 -4.61 22.91 -6.93
CA ALA A 121 -5.27 24.02 -7.64
C ALA A 121 -6.77 23.78 -7.88
N CYS A 122 -7.34 22.68 -7.38
CA CYS A 122 -8.75 22.36 -7.59
C CYS A 122 -9.64 23.08 -6.56
N PRO A 123 -10.62 23.91 -6.98
CA PRO A 123 -11.53 24.60 -6.06
C PRO A 123 -12.37 23.66 -5.19
N LEU A 124 -12.61 22.43 -5.65
CA LEU A 124 -13.35 21.40 -4.91
C LEU A 124 -12.49 20.64 -3.89
N ALA A 125 -11.17 20.73 -3.99
CA ALA A 125 -10.22 20.06 -3.10
C ALA A 125 -9.89 20.89 -1.85
N LYS A 126 -10.56 22.04 -1.65
CA LYS A 126 -10.36 22.90 -0.48
C LYS A 126 -10.47 22.09 0.82
N GLY A 127 -9.51 22.29 1.73
CA GLY A 127 -9.43 21.52 2.97
C GLY A 127 -8.88 20.11 2.81
N GLY A 128 -8.29 19.77 1.65
CA GLY A 128 -7.69 18.45 1.41
C GLY A 128 -8.73 17.34 1.29
N THR A 129 -9.91 17.64 0.77
CA THR A 129 -11.03 16.70 0.61
C THR A 129 -10.87 15.78 -0.61
N CYS A 130 -10.08 16.20 -1.59
CA CYS A 130 -9.67 15.38 -2.73
C CYS A 130 -8.26 14.85 -2.46
N ARG A 131 -8.09 13.53 -2.39
CA ARG A 131 -6.82 12.88 -2.02
C ARG A 131 -6.47 11.76 -2.98
N PRO A 132 -5.19 11.40 -3.13
CA PRO A 132 -4.82 10.19 -3.84
C PRO A 132 -5.41 8.98 -3.11
N TYR A 133 -6.02 8.08 -3.88
CA TYR A 133 -6.69 6.88 -3.39
C TYR A 133 -6.29 5.70 -4.25
N GLY A 134 -5.54 4.78 -3.65
CA GLY A 134 -5.06 3.56 -4.29
C GLY A 134 -5.94 2.36 -3.98
N ARG A 135 -6.29 1.57 -5.00
CA ARG A 135 -6.95 0.26 -4.89
C ARG A 135 -6.08 -0.79 -5.55
N LEU A 136 -5.44 -1.64 -4.74
CA LEU A 136 -4.64 -2.77 -5.21
C LEU A 136 -5.45 -4.06 -5.07
N ASN A 137 -5.57 -4.83 -6.14
CA ASN A 137 -6.15 -6.18 -6.13
C ASN A 137 -5.04 -7.20 -6.31
N VAL A 138 -5.00 -8.20 -5.42
CA VAL A 138 -4.00 -9.28 -5.41
C VAL A 138 -4.66 -10.62 -5.14
N LEU A 139 -4.04 -11.72 -5.54
CA LEU A 139 -4.44 -13.05 -5.07
C LEU A 139 -3.63 -13.43 -3.84
N ILE A 140 -4.25 -14.12 -2.89
CA ILE A 140 -3.59 -14.78 -1.78
C ILE A 140 -3.96 -16.27 -1.86
N GLY A 141 -2.97 -17.15 -1.85
CA GLY A 141 -3.20 -18.59 -2.02
C GLY A 141 -3.58 -18.99 -3.45
N ASP A 142 -4.16 -20.19 -3.60
CA ASP A 142 -4.49 -20.82 -4.87
C ASP A 142 -5.97 -21.29 -4.97
N ASP A 143 -6.81 -20.99 -3.97
CA ASP A 143 -8.18 -21.53 -3.87
C ASP A 143 -9.13 -21.02 -4.96
N ASP A 144 -9.08 -19.71 -5.25
CA ASP A 144 -9.85 -19.09 -6.34
C ASP A 144 -8.89 -18.30 -7.25
N PRO A 145 -8.63 -18.77 -8.48
CA PRO A 145 -7.66 -18.15 -9.38
C PRO A 145 -8.13 -16.81 -9.98
N LEU A 146 -9.41 -16.43 -9.81
CA LEU A 146 -9.97 -15.17 -10.32
C LEU A 146 -10.48 -14.26 -9.20
N GLY A 147 -10.54 -14.75 -7.96
CA GLY A 147 -10.85 -13.97 -6.78
C GLY A 147 -9.63 -13.17 -6.28
N SER A 148 -9.91 -11.99 -5.73
CA SER A 148 -8.89 -11.05 -5.28
C SER A 148 -9.12 -10.55 -3.86
N PHE A 149 -8.04 -10.16 -3.20
CA PHE A 149 -8.06 -9.37 -1.98
C PHE A 149 -7.73 -7.92 -2.32
N VAL A 150 -8.52 -6.99 -1.78
CA VAL A 150 -8.34 -5.57 -2.04
C VAL A 150 -7.58 -4.88 -0.90
N PHE A 151 -6.50 -4.18 -1.25
CA PHE A 151 -5.79 -3.26 -0.37
C PHE A 151 -6.07 -1.81 -0.80
N ARG A 152 -6.70 -1.05 0.09
CA ARG A 152 -7.04 0.37 -0.12
C ARG A 152 -6.10 1.26 0.69
N THR A 153 -5.68 2.37 0.10
CA THR A 153 -4.81 3.32 0.81
C THR A 153 -4.90 4.74 0.29
N THR A 154 -4.92 5.72 1.20
CA THR A 154 -4.63 7.13 0.89
C THR A 154 -3.16 7.50 1.10
N GLY A 155 -2.34 6.53 1.51
CA GLY A 155 -0.94 6.75 1.91
C GLY A 155 -0.02 6.94 0.71
N PHE A 156 0.46 8.16 0.49
CA PHE A 156 1.36 8.50 -0.62
C PHE A 156 2.60 7.58 -0.73
N ASN A 157 3.19 7.17 0.39
CA ASN A 157 4.35 6.27 0.37
C ASN A 157 4.00 4.87 -0.17
N SER A 158 2.83 4.32 0.20
CA SER A 158 2.35 3.05 -0.35
C SER A 158 2.04 3.20 -1.83
N ILE A 159 1.27 4.22 -2.21
CA ILE A 159 0.86 4.46 -3.61
C ILE A 159 2.07 4.57 -4.54
N ARG A 160 3.02 5.45 -4.22
CA ARG A 160 4.23 5.65 -5.03
C ARG A 160 5.06 4.38 -5.14
N THR A 161 5.23 3.66 -4.03
CA THR A 161 6.08 2.47 -4.00
C THR A 161 5.44 1.33 -4.79
N LEU A 162 4.15 1.06 -4.57
CA LEU A 162 3.42 0.02 -5.28
C LEU A 162 3.40 0.27 -6.79
N ALA A 163 3.06 1.48 -7.22
CA ALA A 163 3.05 1.84 -8.65
C ALA A 163 4.42 1.61 -9.30
N ALA A 164 5.50 2.14 -8.70
CA ALA A 164 6.85 1.95 -9.22
C ALA A 164 7.25 0.47 -9.28
N ARG A 165 6.96 -0.30 -8.22
CA ARG A 165 7.28 -1.74 -8.17
C ARG A 165 6.56 -2.52 -9.26
N LEU A 166 5.28 -2.27 -9.47
CA LEU A 166 4.49 -2.98 -10.49
C LEU A 166 5.04 -2.73 -11.90
N HIS A 167 5.28 -1.47 -12.27
CA HIS A 167 5.87 -1.15 -13.58
C HIS A 167 7.27 -1.75 -13.76
N TYR A 168 8.11 -1.67 -12.73
CA TYR A 168 9.47 -2.22 -12.81
C TYR A 168 9.45 -3.74 -12.92
N PHE A 169 8.59 -4.42 -12.16
CA PHE A 169 8.43 -5.87 -12.23
C PHE A 169 7.85 -6.33 -13.56
N GLN A 170 6.89 -5.60 -14.14
CA GLN A 170 6.40 -5.87 -15.50
C GLN A 170 7.55 -5.77 -16.52
N ALA A 171 8.34 -4.68 -16.45
CA ALA A 171 9.43 -4.44 -17.40
C ALA A 171 10.52 -5.52 -17.32
N ILE A 172 11.01 -5.85 -16.12
CA ILE A 172 12.11 -6.80 -15.97
C ILE A 172 11.68 -8.27 -16.17
N SER A 173 10.39 -8.58 -16.05
CA SER A 173 9.85 -9.93 -16.31
C SER A 173 9.51 -10.18 -17.78
N GLY A 174 9.60 -9.15 -18.63
CA GLY A 174 9.20 -9.25 -20.03
C GLY A 174 7.68 -9.40 -20.18
N ASN A 175 6.92 -8.57 -19.45
CA ASN A 175 5.46 -8.59 -19.42
C ASN A 175 4.87 -9.90 -18.86
N ARG A 176 5.45 -10.41 -17.76
CA ARG A 176 4.95 -11.61 -17.04
C ARG A 176 4.65 -11.31 -15.57
N LEU A 177 4.14 -10.10 -15.31
CA LEU A 177 3.88 -9.62 -13.96
C LEU A 177 2.93 -10.56 -13.17
N ALA A 178 1.91 -11.13 -13.82
CA ALA A 178 0.98 -12.09 -13.23
C ALA A 178 1.60 -13.44 -12.85
N CYS A 179 2.80 -13.74 -13.37
CA CYS A 179 3.54 -14.97 -13.09
C CYS A 179 4.63 -14.80 -12.01
N LEU A 180 4.91 -13.57 -11.57
CA LEU A 180 5.96 -13.33 -10.58
C LEU A 180 5.53 -13.80 -9.18
N PRO A 181 6.42 -14.51 -8.44
CA PRO A 181 6.20 -14.83 -7.04
C PRO A 181 6.49 -13.62 -6.16
N LEU A 182 5.44 -12.87 -5.81
CA LEU A 182 5.55 -11.61 -5.07
C LEU A 182 5.07 -11.76 -3.62
N GLU A 183 5.35 -10.73 -2.83
CA GLU A 183 4.76 -10.53 -1.51
C GLU A 183 4.61 -9.04 -1.19
N LEU A 184 3.54 -8.70 -0.48
CA LEU A 184 3.38 -7.41 0.17
C LEU A 184 4.20 -7.41 1.45
N ARG A 185 4.97 -6.34 1.69
CA ARG A 185 5.76 -6.16 2.91
C ARG A 185 5.44 -4.83 3.57
N LEU A 186 5.30 -4.85 4.89
CA LEU A 186 5.27 -3.63 5.68
C LEU A 186 6.67 -3.07 5.88
N ARG A 187 6.84 -1.80 5.54
CA ARG A 187 8.09 -1.05 5.72
C ARG A 187 7.87 0.11 6.67
N GLY A 188 8.78 0.29 7.63
CA GLY A 188 8.80 1.45 8.51
C GLY A 188 9.64 2.59 7.93
N LYS A 189 9.18 3.83 8.10
CA LYS A 189 9.97 5.04 7.84
C LYS A 189 9.64 6.08 8.90
N SER A 190 10.59 6.93 9.25
CA SER A 190 10.31 8.18 9.99
C SER A 190 10.51 9.36 9.04
N THR A 191 9.63 10.36 9.14
CA THR A 191 9.70 11.57 8.30
C THR A 191 9.65 12.81 9.19
N ARG A 192 10.09 13.96 8.65
CA ARG A 192 9.94 15.23 9.37
C ARG A 192 8.48 15.55 9.68
N GLN A 193 7.57 15.16 8.78
CA GLN A 193 6.12 15.33 8.93
C GLN A 193 5.51 14.40 10.00
N SER A 194 6.17 13.29 10.33
CA SER A 194 5.71 12.40 11.40
C SER A 194 6.29 12.72 12.77
N TYR A 195 7.03 13.84 12.91
CA TYR A 195 7.69 14.26 14.16
C TYR A 195 8.55 13.17 14.81
N GLY A 196 9.14 12.29 13.99
CA GLY A 196 9.95 11.16 14.45
C GLY A 196 9.16 9.86 14.72
N THR A 197 7.82 9.91 14.77
CA THR A 197 6.98 8.72 14.92
C THR A 197 7.13 7.80 13.70
N PRO A 198 7.34 6.48 13.89
CA PRO A 198 7.38 5.52 12.79
C PRO A 198 6.05 5.51 12.02
N ILE A 199 6.13 5.61 10.70
CA ILE A 199 5.01 5.39 9.79
C ILE A 199 5.26 4.11 8.99
N PHE A 200 4.21 3.31 8.84
CA PHE A 200 4.25 2.09 8.05
C PHE A 200 3.62 2.32 6.67
N TYR A 201 4.20 1.70 5.65
CA TYR A 201 3.69 1.70 4.28
C TYR A 201 3.88 0.32 3.65
N VAL A 202 3.11 0.03 2.61
CA VAL A 202 3.17 -1.24 1.89
C VAL A 202 4.14 -1.12 0.72
N ASP A 203 5.07 -2.07 0.62
CA ASP A 203 5.98 -2.30 -0.49
C ASP A 203 5.62 -3.63 -1.16
N LEU A 204 5.97 -3.77 -2.43
CA LEU A 204 5.82 -5.02 -3.19
C LEU A 204 7.21 -5.53 -3.53
N THR A 205 7.52 -6.76 -3.14
CA THR A 205 8.84 -7.37 -3.36
C THR A 205 8.69 -8.78 -3.89
N VAL A 206 9.76 -9.36 -4.42
CA VAL A 206 9.81 -10.83 -4.61
C VAL A 206 9.68 -11.54 -3.27
N ARG A 207 9.13 -12.75 -3.33
CA ARG A 207 8.90 -13.60 -2.16
C ARG A 207 10.18 -13.77 -1.33
N GLY A 208 10.03 -13.79 0.00
CA GLY A 208 11.12 -14.02 0.95
C GLY A 208 11.91 -15.28 0.63
N GLY A 209 13.24 -15.17 0.71
CA GLY A 209 14.15 -16.28 0.39
C GLY A 209 14.46 -16.46 -1.10
N MET A 210 13.85 -15.68 -2.00
CA MET A 210 14.19 -15.68 -3.43
C MET A 210 15.00 -14.45 -3.81
N ASP A 211 16.01 -14.64 -4.66
CA ASP A 211 16.61 -13.55 -5.41
C ASP A 211 15.80 -13.24 -6.68
N MET A 212 16.18 -12.15 -7.35
CA MET A 212 15.47 -11.72 -8.56
C MET A 212 15.62 -12.70 -9.73
N ALA A 213 16.77 -13.38 -9.88
CA ALA A 213 17.00 -14.29 -10.99
C ALA A 213 16.13 -15.54 -10.85
N ALA A 214 16.06 -16.11 -9.64
CA ALA A 214 15.19 -17.23 -9.31
C ALA A 214 13.70 -16.88 -9.50
N ALA A 215 13.29 -15.67 -9.11
CA ALA A 215 11.91 -15.21 -9.33
C ALA A 215 11.55 -15.10 -10.81
N LEU A 216 12.48 -14.62 -11.65
CA LEU A 216 12.30 -14.53 -13.11
C LEU A 216 12.24 -15.92 -13.76
N LEU A 217 13.09 -16.86 -13.35
CA LEU A 217 13.04 -18.25 -13.81
C LEU A 217 11.69 -18.90 -13.47
N THR A 218 11.24 -18.73 -12.21
CA THR A 218 9.93 -19.21 -11.75
C THR A 218 8.79 -18.62 -12.59
N ALA A 219 8.85 -17.34 -12.90
CA ALA A 219 7.84 -16.68 -13.73
C ALA A 219 7.82 -17.23 -15.17
N ASN A 220 8.98 -17.53 -15.76
CA ASN A 220 9.06 -18.13 -17.09
C ASN A 220 8.48 -19.55 -17.11
N GLU A 221 8.79 -20.36 -16.10
CA GLU A 221 8.26 -21.72 -15.97
C GLU A 221 6.74 -21.71 -15.82
N LEU A 222 6.21 -20.82 -14.98
CA LEU A 222 4.76 -20.67 -14.79
C LEU A 222 4.05 -20.15 -16.04
N ASP A 223 4.63 -19.19 -16.75
CA ASP A 223 4.10 -18.69 -18.03
C ASP A 223 4.02 -19.81 -19.07
N ALA A 224 5.08 -20.61 -19.23
CA ALA A 224 5.08 -21.76 -20.14
C ALA A 224 4.03 -22.82 -19.75
N GLN A 225 3.89 -23.12 -18.46
CA GLN A 225 2.87 -24.05 -17.96
C GLN A 225 1.45 -23.53 -18.22
N ARG A 226 1.20 -22.24 -17.97
CA ARG A 226 -0.09 -21.58 -18.23
C ARG A 226 -0.45 -21.64 -19.72
N GLN A 227 0.49 -21.30 -20.60
CA GLN A 227 0.29 -21.37 -22.04
C GLN A 227 -0.01 -22.79 -22.50
N ALA A 228 0.72 -23.80 -21.99
CA ALA A 228 0.48 -25.21 -22.30
C ALA A 228 -0.90 -25.70 -21.82
N ALA A 229 -1.41 -25.15 -20.71
CA ALA A 229 -2.75 -25.43 -20.19
C ALA A 229 -3.87 -24.65 -20.90
N GLY A 230 -3.54 -23.74 -21.81
CA GLY A 230 -4.51 -22.90 -22.54
C GLY A 230 -4.97 -21.65 -21.78
N PHE A 231 -4.22 -21.19 -20.78
CA PHE A 231 -4.51 -19.95 -20.07
C PHE A 231 -4.10 -18.74 -20.93
N ASP A 232 -5.08 -17.93 -21.34
CA ASP A 232 -4.86 -16.74 -22.16
C ASP A 232 -4.81 -15.47 -21.29
N GLN A 233 -3.59 -15.09 -20.90
CA GLN A 233 -3.35 -13.89 -20.09
C GLN A 233 -3.66 -12.60 -20.85
N ILE A 234 -3.45 -12.56 -22.16
CA ILE A 234 -3.71 -11.36 -22.98
C ILE A 234 -5.21 -11.12 -23.05
N ALA A 235 -5.99 -12.15 -23.36
CA ALA A 235 -7.44 -12.04 -23.38
C ALA A 235 -8.04 -11.66 -22.02
N LEU A 236 -7.44 -12.15 -20.92
CA LEU A 236 -7.83 -11.78 -19.57
C LEU A 236 -7.58 -10.29 -19.29
N ASP A 237 -6.40 -9.78 -19.60
CA ASP A 237 -6.04 -8.36 -19.43
C ASP A 237 -6.96 -7.45 -20.26
N GLU A 238 -7.22 -7.81 -21.52
CA GLU A 238 -8.15 -7.06 -22.37
C GLU A 238 -9.59 -7.06 -21.85
N ALA A 239 -10.06 -8.20 -21.33
CA ALA A 239 -11.39 -8.32 -20.76
C ALA A 239 -11.53 -7.43 -19.52
N ALA A 240 -10.52 -7.41 -18.66
CA ALA A 240 -10.47 -6.53 -17.49
C ALA A 240 -10.40 -5.06 -17.89
N GLN A 241 -9.59 -4.69 -18.88
CA GLN A 241 -9.51 -3.30 -19.34
C GLN A 241 -10.84 -2.79 -19.89
N ARG A 242 -11.54 -3.59 -20.71
CA ARG A 242 -12.90 -3.28 -21.18
C ARG A 242 -13.91 -3.22 -20.03
N GLY A 243 -13.77 -4.13 -19.05
CA GLY A 243 -14.62 -4.21 -17.88
C GLY A 243 -14.52 -2.98 -16.98
N ILE A 244 -13.31 -2.58 -16.61
CA ILE A 244 -13.04 -1.40 -15.79
C ILE A 244 -13.51 -0.14 -16.52
N GLY A 245 -13.21 -0.02 -17.81
CA GLY A 245 -13.61 1.13 -18.64
C GLY A 245 -15.13 1.29 -18.84
N ASN A 246 -15.95 0.30 -18.46
CA ASN A 246 -17.40 0.34 -18.62
C ASN A 246 -18.10 1.21 -17.55
N GLY A 247 -17.45 1.46 -16.41
CA GLY A 247 -17.95 2.34 -15.35
C GLY A 247 -17.02 3.52 -15.11
N ALA A 248 -17.58 4.61 -14.59
CA ALA A 248 -16.78 5.78 -14.22
C ALA A 248 -16.24 5.70 -12.79
N PHE A 249 -16.92 4.94 -11.93
CA PHE A 249 -16.53 4.70 -10.55
C PHE A 249 -16.62 3.20 -10.24
N GLU A 250 -15.73 2.73 -9.38
CA GLU A 250 -15.64 1.33 -8.97
C GLU A 250 -16.16 1.08 -7.55
N ASP A 251 -16.38 2.14 -6.76
CA ASP A 251 -16.67 1.98 -5.33
C ASP A 251 -18.05 1.36 -5.12
N SER A 252 -18.09 0.30 -4.31
CA SER A 252 -19.32 -0.34 -3.85
C SER A 252 -19.85 0.36 -2.60
N GLU A 253 -21.15 0.23 -2.35
CA GLU A 253 -21.82 0.82 -1.18
C GLU A 253 -21.28 0.27 0.16
N GLU A 254 -20.63 -0.90 0.14
CA GLU A 254 -20.10 -1.61 1.30
C GLU A 254 -18.83 -0.95 1.89
N ASP A 255 -18.21 -0.02 1.17
CA ASP A 255 -17.00 0.68 1.61
C ASP A 255 -17.25 2.08 2.17
N VAL A 256 -18.49 2.55 2.06
CA VAL A 256 -18.92 3.91 2.42
C VAL A 256 -18.48 4.29 3.84
N SER A 257 -18.74 3.43 4.83
CA SER A 257 -18.43 3.75 6.23
C SER A 257 -16.93 3.89 6.49
N ALA A 258 -16.10 3.01 5.90
CA ALA A 258 -14.66 3.06 6.09
C ALA A 258 -14.04 4.24 5.35
N ILE A 259 -14.53 4.54 4.15
CA ILE A 259 -14.10 5.69 3.35
C ILE A 259 -14.42 7.01 4.06
N VAL A 260 -15.65 7.17 4.57
CA VAL A 260 -16.05 8.41 5.28
C VAL A 260 -15.20 8.63 6.54
N GLU A 261 -14.94 7.57 7.31
CA GLU A 261 -14.10 7.65 8.52
C GLU A 261 -12.63 8.01 8.21
N GLU A 262 -12.05 7.51 7.11
CA GLU A 262 -10.67 7.83 6.69
C GLU A 262 -10.54 9.24 6.08
N PHE A 263 -11.50 9.66 5.27
CA PHE A 263 -11.44 10.93 4.53
C PHE A 263 -11.92 12.13 5.34
N TYR A 264 -12.86 11.93 6.27
CA TYR A 264 -13.48 13.00 7.06
C TYR A 264 -13.44 12.70 8.56
N PRO A 265 -12.24 12.56 9.17
CA PRO A 265 -12.13 12.43 10.62
C PRO A 265 -12.80 13.64 11.28
N THR A 266 -13.53 13.41 12.37
CA THR A 266 -14.26 14.49 13.05
C THR A 266 -13.24 15.49 13.60
N GLU A 267 -13.14 16.68 13.00
CA GLU A 267 -12.17 17.69 13.40
C GLU A 267 -12.29 18.03 14.88
N GLU A 268 -11.15 18.02 15.58
CA GLU A 268 -11.00 18.75 16.81
C GLU A 268 -11.08 20.25 16.47
N ASN A 269 -11.98 20.99 17.12
CA ASN A 269 -11.75 22.41 17.35
C ASN A 269 -10.48 22.51 18.24
N THR A 270 -9.31 22.48 17.62
CA THR A 270 -8.06 22.75 18.34
C THR A 270 -8.03 24.24 18.64
N ALA A 271 -8.49 24.63 19.83
CA ALA A 271 -8.22 25.95 20.37
C ALA A 271 -6.70 26.19 20.37
N PRO A 272 -6.20 27.40 20.05
CA PRO A 272 -4.76 27.66 20.02
C PRO A 272 -4.18 27.52 21.42
N ILE A 273 -3.27 26.56 21.61
CA ILE A 273 -2.50 26.44 22.85
C ILE A 273 -1.52 27.62 22.91
N PRO A 274 -1.46 28.41 24.02
CA PRO A 274 -0.54 29.54 24.12
C PRO A 274 0.91 29.06 24.10
N GLN A 275 1.71 29.65 23.22
CA GLN A 275 3.15 29.47 23.17
C GLN A 275 3.78 29.96 24.48
N THR A 276 4.37 29.05 25.24
CA THR A 276 5.36 29.41 26.26
C THR A 276 6.69 28.77 25.91
N SER A 277 7.62 29.62 25.49
CA SER A 277 9.01 29.32 25.19
C SER A 277 9.76 28.94 26.46
N GLN A 278 10.26 27.71 26.54
CA GLN A 278 11.38 27.38 27.42
C GLN A 278 12.44 26.60 26.62
N HIS A 279 13.50 27.32 26.28
CA HIS A 279 14.75 26.79 25.75
C HIS A 279 15.35 25.81 26.77
N ARG A 280 15.36 24.51 26.45
CA ARG A 280 16.31 23.55 27.01
C ARG A 280 17.16 23.00 25.86
N SER A 281 18.41 23.43 25.82
CA SER A 281 19.45 22.88 24.97
C SER A 281 19.58 21.36 25.21
N LYS A 282 19.18 20.56 24.22
CA LYS A 282 19.41 19.12 24.21
C LYS A 282 20.53 18.84 23.21
N THR A 283 21.56 18.13 23.70
CA THR A 283 22.67 17.55 22.95
C THR A 283 22.20 16.81 21.71
N SER A 284 23.00 16.90 20.64
CA SER A 284 22.59 16.51 19.30
C SER A 284 22.58 14.99 19.14
N LEU A 285 21.74 14.50 18.24
CA LEU A 285 21.60 13.07 17.93
C LEU A 285 22.93 12.45 17.42
N ALA A 286 23.81 13.27 16.84
CA ALA A 286 25.13 12.85 16.37
C ALA A 286 26.02 12.38 17.53
N GLU A 287 26.02 13.10 18.65
CA GLU A 287 26.83 12.76 19.83
C GLU A 287 26.37 11.45 20.49
N LYS A 288 25.06 11.15 20.43
CA LYS A 288 24.52 9.88 20.96
C LYS A 288 24.89 8.68 20.10
N LEU A 289 25.02 8.86 18.78
CA LEU A 289 25.40 7.79 17.85
C LEU A 289 26.89 7.48 17.94
N GLU A 290 27.76 8.49 18.11
CA GLU A 290 29.20 8.29 18.33
C GLU A 290 29.48 7.56 19.65
N HIS A 291 28.77 7.91 20.71
CA HIS A 291 28.92 7.22 22.00
C HIS A 291 28.48 5.75 21.95
N GLN A 292 27.57 5.39 21.05
CA GLN A 292 27.10 4.03 20.87
C GLN A 292 28.04 3.21 19.98
N ALA A 293 28.66 3.84 18.97
CA ALA A 293 29.66 3.21 18.11
C ALA A 293 30.96 2.88 18.87
N GLN A 294 31.39 3.72 19.81
CA GLN A 294 32.60 3.49 20.61
C GLN A 294 32.45 2.36 21.64
N ARG A 295 31.22 1.95 21.98
CA ARG A 295 30.95 0.87 22.94
C ARG A 295 31.04 -0.54 22.33
N HIS A 296 31.23 -0.68 21.02
CA HIS A 296 31.12 -1.98 20.32
C HIS A 296 32.40 -2.52 19.67
N ASN A 297 33.58 -1.97 19.98
CA ASN A 297 34.86 -2.57 19.55
C ASN A 297 35.60 -3.22 20.73
N PRO A 298 35.77 -4.55 20.76
CA PRO A 298 36.77 -5.18 21.63
C PRO A 298 38.18 -4.97 21.04
N PRO A 299 39.24 -4.85 21.88
CA PRO A 299 40.59 -4.64 21.39
C PRO A 299 41.17 -5.92 20.77
N LEU A 300 41.84 -5.77 19.63
CA LEU A 300 42.74 -6.77 19.05
C LEU A 300 44.11 -6.62 19.72
N ASP A 301 44.54 -7.65 20.46
CA ASP A 301 45.88 -7.73 21.03
C ASP A 301 46.94 -7.85 19.91
N ASN A 302 47.80 -6.83 19.83
CA ASN A 302 48.98 -6.80 18.96
C ASN A 302 50.13 -7.57 19.63
N HIS A 303 50.52 -8.72 19.07
CA HIS A 303 51.85 -9.27 19.29
C HIS A 303 52.89 -8.45 18.50
N SER A 304 53.79 -7.84 19.27
CA SER A 304 54.94 -7.03 18.87
C SER A 304 55.94 -7.77 17.98
N GLY A 305 56.22 -7.22 16.80
CA GLY A 305 57.43 -7.50 16.03
C GLY A 305 58.61 -6.70 16.59
N SER A 306 59.68 -7.38 16.99
CA SER A 306 60.93 -6.77 17.42
C SER A 306 61.86 -6.49 16.24
N SER A 307 62.10 -5.21 16.04
CA SER A 307 63.30 -4.49 15.57
C SER A 307 64.44 -5.28 14.91
N HIS A 308 64.76 -4.85 13.67
CA HIS A 308 66.07 -5.04 13.04
C HIS A 308 67.13 -4.13 13.66
N GLU A 309 68.34 -4.67 13.89
CA GLU A 309 69.59 -3.91 13.80
C GLU A 309 70.69 -4.80 13.21
N ILE A 310 71.40 -4.25 12.23
CA ILE A 310 72.54 -4.81 11.48
C ILE A 310 73.81 -4.37 12.22
N THR A 311 74.88 -5.19 12.29
CA THR A 311 76.28 -4.84 11.91
C THR A 311 77.22 -6.06 12.02
N GLN A 312 78.23 -6.02 11.15
CA GLN A 312 79.28 -6.95 10.76
C GLN A 312 80.32 -7.34 11.85
N ALA A 313 81.09 -8.38 11.47
CA ALA A 313 82.35 -8.93 11.99
C ALA A 313 82.23 -10.08 13.00
#